data_AF-A0A1C0TU28-F1
#
_entry.id   AF-A0A1C0TU28-F1
#
_cell.length_a   1.000
_cell.length_b   1.000
_cell.length_c   1.000
_cell.angle_alpha   90.00
_cell.angle_beta   90.00
_cell.angle_gamma   90.00
#
_symmetry.space_group_name_H-M   'P 1'
#
loop_
_entity.id
_entity.type
_entity.pdbx_description
1 polymer ?
#
loop_
_entity_poly.entity_id
_entity_poly.type
_entity_poly.pdbx_seq_one_letter_code
_entity_poly.pdbx_strand_id
1 'polypeptide(L)'
;MRKKLKTAYEQEMANAKSLYRHKQFKDCFYHLERAHILGQKFTFAHINSHWWMLKVGIKTKSIDEVMGQCTRIVAALIFSRIWVPNGNTGGTNINAFKSLPIPDDLQKYLDK
;
A
#
# COMPACT_ATOMS: atom_id res chain seq x y z
N MET A 1 -6.90 -2.50 -14.16
CA MET A 1 -5.77 -3.33 -13.72
C MET A 1 -5.73 -4.61 -14.56
N ARG A 2 -4.56 -5.03 -15.06
CA ARG A 2 -4.42 -6.29 -15.85
C ARG A 2 -4.63 -7.52 -14.95
N LYS A 3 -5.11 -8.65 -15.50
CA LYS A 3 -5.49 -9.85 -14.73
C LYS A 3 -4.40 -10.35 -13.78
N LYS A 4 -3.17 -10.58 -14.27
CA LYS A 4 -2.05 -11.06 -13.42
C LYS A 4 -1.71 -10.10 -12.28
N LEU A 5 -1.67 -8.79 -12.56
CA LEU A 5 -1.43 -7.76 -11.56
C LEU A 5 -2.54 -7.70 -10.51
N LYS A 6 -3.80 -7.82 -10.95
CA LYS A 6 -4.96 -7.86 -10.07
C LYS A 6 -4.90 -9.05 -9.12
N THR A 7 -4.60 -10.24 -9.64
CA THR A 7 -4.46 -11.44 -8.80
C THR A 7 -3.32 -11.30 -7.79
N ALA A 8 -2.16 -10.76 -8.18
CA ALA A 8 -1.06 -10.51 -7.25
C ALA A 8 -1.45 -9.52 -6.13
N TYR A 9 -2.09 -8.40 -6.51
CA TYR A 9 -2.59 -7.42 -5.55
C TYR A 9 -3.61 -8.04 -4.56
N GLU A 10 -4.58 -8.81 -5.09
CA GLU A 10 -5.60 -9.47 -4.26
C GLU A 10 -4.99 -10.49 -3.30
N GLN A 11 -3.94 -11.20 -3.71
CA GLN A 11 -3.22 -12.14 -2.85
C GLN A 11 -2.51 -11.42 -1.70
N GLU A 12 -1.77 -10.35 -1.98
CA GLU A 12 -1.11 -9.55 -0.94
C GLU A 12 -2.13 -8.94 0.03
N MET A 13 -3.25 -8.42 -0.48
CA MET A 13 -4.36 -7.93 0.35
C MET A 13 -5.01 -9.03 1.19
N ALA A 14 -5.16 -10.25 0.67
CA ALA A 14 -5.72 -11.38 1.41
C ALA A 14 -4.80 -11.81 2.56
N ASN A 15 -3.50 -11.89 2.30
CA ASN A 15 -2.47 -12.19 3.30
C ASN A 15 -2.47 -11.12 4.40
N ALA A 16 -2.41 -9.84 4.03
CA ALA A 16 -2.46 -8.72 4.96
C ALA A 16 -3.70 -8.77 5.86
N LYS A 17 -4.89 -8.98 5.28
CA LYS A 17 -6.14 -9.10 6.05
C LYS A 17 -6.13 -10.29 6.99
N SER A 18 -5.53 -11.41 6.58
CA SER A 18 -5.39 -12.59 7.44
C SER A 18 -4.50 -12.30 8.65
N LEU A 19 -3.31 -11.73 8.42
CA LEU A 19 -2.37 -11.38 9.47
C LEU A 19 -2.93 -10.32 10.43
N TYR A 20 -3.69 -9.36 9.90
CA TYR A 20 -4.41 -8.37 10.70
C TYR A 20 -5.37 -9.02 11.70
N ARG A 21 -6.15 -10.04 11.26
CA ARG A 21 -7.07 -10.78 12.16
C ARG A 21 -6.31 -11.51 13.27
N HIS A 22 -5.11 -12.02 12.97
CA HIS A 22 -4.23 -12.70 13.93
C HIS A 22 -3.36 -11.73 14.74
N LYS A 23 -3.56 -10.41 14.61
CA LYS A 23 -2.78 -9.35 15.29
C LYS A 23 -1.28 -9.37 14.97
N GLN A 24 -0.88 -10.00 13.86
CA GLN A 24 0.50 -10.02 13.36
C GLN A 24 0.75 -8.75 12.53
N PHE A 25 0.81 -7.61 13.21
CA PHE A 25 0.75 -6.30 12.54
C PHE A 25 1.98 -5.96 11.71
N LYS A 26 3.18 -6.41 12.12
CA LYS A 26 4.41 -6.19 11.34
C LYS A 26 4.34 -6.89 9.98
N ASP A 27 3.99 -8.17 9.98
CA ASP A 27 3.87 -8.96 8.74
C ASP A 27 2.67 -8.50 7.91
N CYS A 28 1.57 -8.12 8.58
CA CYS A 28 0.44 -7.47 7.92
C CYS A 28 0.88 -6.23 7.14
N PHE A 29 1.67 -5.35 7.77
CA PHE A 29 2.14 -4.13 7.14
C PHE A 29 3.05 -4.42 5.94
N TYR A 30 3.95 -5.40 6.06
CA TYR A 30 4.78 -5.85 4.94
C TYR A 30 3.95 -6.24 3.70
N HIS A 31 2.88 -7.01 3.88
CA HIS A 31 1.98 -7.36 2.77
C HIS A 31 1.18 -6.14 2.25
N LEU A 32 0.87 -5.17 3.10
CA LEU A 32 0.23 -3.92 2.68
C LEU A 32 1.17 -3.05 1.83
N GLU A 33 2.44 -2.97 2.18
CA GLU A 33 3.47 -2.26 1.40
C GLU A 33 3.56 -2.83 -0.03
N ARG A 34 3.53 -4.16 -0.14
CA ARG A 34 3.56 -4.86 -1.42
C ARG A 34 2.28 -4.67 -2.21
N ALA A 35 1.12 -4.77 -1.55
CA ALA A 35 -0.16 -4.45 -2.18
C ALA A 35 -0.22 -3.00 -2.66
N HIS A 36 0.36 -2.05 -1.89
CA HIS A 36 0.46 -0.65 -2.27
C HIS A 36 1.28 -0.48 -3.56
N ILE A 37 2.48 -1.08 -3.65
CA ILE A 37 3.33 -1.06 -4.86
C ILE A 37 2.56 -1.63 -6.08
N LEU A 38 1.87 -2.76 -5.93
CA LEU A 38 1.10 -3.38 -7.01
C LEU A 38 -0.13 -2.55 -7.43
N GLY A 39 -0.79 -1.93 -6.45
CA GLY A 39 -1.97 -1.09 -6.62
C GLY A 39 -1.66 0.35 -7.00
N GLN A 40 -0.39 0.74 -7.05
CA GLN A 40 0.06 2.13 -6.96
C GLN A 40 -0.50 3.04 -8.05
N LYS A 41 -0.63 2.52 -9.29
CA LYS A 41 -1.18 3.24 -10.46
C LYS A 41 -2.71 3.15 -10.58
N PHE A 42 -3.40 2.54 -9.62
CA PHE A 42 -4.84 2.33 -9.63
C PHE A 42 -5.46 2.92 -8.38
N THR A 43 -6.10 4.10 -8.51
CA THR A 43 -6.62 4.91 -7.41
C THR A 43 -7.37 4.12 -6.33
N PHE A 44 -8.32 3.27 -6.69
CA PHE A 44 -9.08 2.49 -5.72
C PHE A 44 -8.23 1.45 -4.98
N ALA A 45 -7.31 0.78 -5.68
CA ALA A 45 -6.41 -0.19 -5.06
C ALA A 45 -5.42 0.53 -4.12
N HIS A 46 -4.86 1.65 -4.59
CA HIS A 46 -3.97 2.51 -3.82
C HIS A 46 -4.63 3.02 -2.52
N ILE A 47 -5.81 3.62 -2.61
CA ILE A 47 -6.56 4.11 -1.45
C ILE A 47 -6.92 2.96 -0.50
N ASN A 48 -7.31 1.80 -1.04
CA ASN A 48 -7.62 0.65 -0.21
C ASN A 48 -6.38 0.14 0.55
N SER A 49 -5.19 0.15 -0.04
CA SER A 49 -3.96 -0.16 0.70
C SER A 49 -3.72 0.82 1.84
N HIS A 50 -3.82 2.13 1.60
CA HIS A 50 -3.67 3.15 2.65
C HIS A 50 -4.73 3.03 3.74
N TRP A 51 -5.97 2.69 3.39
CA TRP A 51 -7.03 2.45 4.36
C TRP A 51 -6.70 1.29 5.30
N TRP A 52 -6.08 0.23 4.80
CA TRP A 52 -5.64 -0.89 5.64
C TRP A 52 -4.37 -0.56 6.45
N MET A 53 -3.44 0.23 5.90
CA MET A 53 -2.29 0.74 6.65
C MET A 53 -2.76 1.62 7.83
N LEU A 54 -3.75 2.49 7.60
CA LEU A 54 -4.40 3.29 8.63
C LEU A 54 -4.98 2.41 9.75
N LYS A 55 -5.69 1.33 9.39
CA LYS A 55 -6.20 0.36 10.37
C LYS A 55 -5.09 -0.26 11.21
N VAL A 56 -3.95 -0.59 10.60
CA VAL A 56 -2.78 -1.07 11.34
C VAL A 56 -2.28 0.01 12.30
N GLY A 57 -2.10 1.25 11.85
CA GLY A 57 -1.71 2.39 12.69
C GLY A 57 -2.63 2.60 13.90
N ILE A 58 -3.95 2.52 13.70
CA ILE A 58 -4.94 2.59 14.78
C ILE A 58 -4.74 1.44 15.78
N LYS A 59 -4.51 0.21 15.30
CA LYS A 59 -4.34 -0.96 16.18
C LYS A 59 -3.02 -0.96 16.93
N THR A 60 -1.94 -0.46 16.33
CA THR A 60 -0.63 -0.34 16.96
C THR A 60 -0.46 0.96 17.76
N LYS A 61 -1.48 1.83 17.76
CA LYS A 61 -1.45 3.16 18.40
C LYS A 61 -0.33 4.07 17.88
N SER A 62 0.05 3.89 16.61
CA SER A 62 1.03 4.75 15.95
C SER A 62 0.34 6.01 15.44
N ILE A 63 0.54 7.14 16.14
CA ILE A 63 -0.06 8.43 15.79
C ILE A 63 0.47 8.90 14.43
N ASP A 64 1.79 8.76 14.20
CA ASP A 64 2.43 9.15 12.93
C ASP A 64 1.81 8.41 11.75
N GLU A 65 1.62 7.09 11.90
CA GLU A 65 1.00 6.27 10.86
C GLU A 65 -0.46 6.68 10.62
N VAL A 66 -1.22 6.93 11.69
CA VAL A 66 -2.61 7.39 11.56
C VAL A 66 -2.70 8.72 10.80
N MET A 67 -1.92 9.72 11.21
CA MET A 67 -1.95 11.04 10.59
C MET A 67 -1.47 10.98 9.13
N GLY A 68 -0.34 10.31 8.87
CA GLY A 68 0.22 10.23 7.53
C GLY A 68 -0.66 9.46 6.55
N GLN A 69 -1.30 8.37 6.99
CA GLN A 69 -2.24 7.63 6.14
C GLN A 69 -3.52 8.43 5.85
N CYS A 70 -4.06 9.17 6.82
CA CYS A 70 -5.19 10.08 6.59
C CYS A 70 -4.86 11.13 5.53
N THR A 71 -3.70 11.81 5.65
CA THR A 71 -3.25 12.79 4.66
C THR A 71 -3.09 12.17 3.28
N ARG A 72 -2.50 10.97 3.19
CA ARG A 72 -2.31 10.27 1.90
C ARG A 72 -3.61 9.82 1.26
N ILE A 73 -4.60 9.39 2.04
CA ILE A 73 -5.94 9.06 1.50
C ILE A 73 -6.60 10.31 0.91
N VAL A 74 -6.58 11.43 1.63
CA VAL A 74 -7.13 12.71 1.14
C VAL A 74 -6.40 13.17 -0.13
N ALA A 75 -5.06 13.13 -0.11
CA ALA A 75 -4.25 13.47 -1.27
C ALA A 75 -4.52 12.55 -2.46
N ALA A 76 -4.65 11.24 -2.23
CA ALA A 76 -4.97 10.28 -3.28
C ALA A 76 -6.38 10.49 -3.87
N LEU A 77 -7.36 10.94 -3.09
CA LEU A 77 -8.69 11.28 -3.60
C LEU A 77 -8.67 12.52 -4.51
N ILE A 78 -7.94 13.55 -4.11
CA ILE A 78 -7.89 14.85 -4.80
C ILE A 78 -6.95 14.82 -6.01
N PHE A 79 -5.78 14.20 -5.86
CA PHE A 79 -4.68 14.25 -6.82
C PHE A 79 -4.41 12.91 -7.53
N SER A 80 -5.37 11.98 -7.51
CA SER A 80 -5.28 10.60 -8.04
C SER A 80 -4.65 10.41 -9.43
N ARG A 81 -4.47 11.48 -10.21
CA ARG A 81 -3.97 11.46 -11.59
C ARG A 81 -2.64 12.16 -11.81
N ILE A 82 -2.06 12.83 -10.81
CA ILE A 82 -0.94 13.75 -11.07
C ILE A 82 0.38 13.01 -11.26
N TRP A 83 0.75 12.09 -10.38
CA TRP A 83 1.92 11.22 -10.51
C TRP A 83 2.06 10.41 -9.23
N VAL A 84 2.50 9.16 -9.30
CA VAL A 84 2.73 8.32 -8.10
C VAL A 84 4.12 7.68 -8.18
N PRO A 85 5.01 7.90 -7.19
CA PRO A 85 6.43 7.51 -7.28
C PRO A 85 6.62 6.00 -7.24
N ASN A 86 7.19 5.42 -8.31
CA ASN A 86 7.33 3.96 -8.47
C ASN A 86 8.02 3.30 -7.25
N GLY A 87 7.47 2.17 -6.80
CA GLY A 87 8.04 1.33 -5.75
C GLY A 87 7.92 1.88 -4.33
N ASN A 88 7.30 3.04 -4.13
CA ASN A 88 7.06 3.58 -2.79
C ASN A 88 6.20 2.59 -1.99
N THR A 89 6.60 2.29 -0.75
CA THR A 89 5.91 1.29 0.07
C THR A 89 4.67 1.84 0.78
N GLY A 90 4.46 3.16 0.77
CA GLY A 90 3.29 3.81 1.35
C GLY A 90 3.35 4.03 2.86
N GLY A 91 4.35 3.50 3.58
CA GLY A 91 4.56 3.72 5.02
C GLY A 91 4.96 5.15 5.37
N THR A 92 4.65 5.62 6.59
CA THR A 92 4.96 7.01 7.01
C THR A 92 6.45 7.26 7.26
N ASN A 93 7.24 6.21 7.44
CA ASN A 93 8.70 6.23 7.49
C ASN A 93 9.38 6.56 6.14
N ILE A 94 8.63 6.54 5.04
CA ILE A 94 9.11 6.86 3.69
C ILE A 94 8.45 8.14 3.20
N ASN A 95 9.25 9.07 2.65
CA ASN A 95 8.72 10.28 2.02
C ASN A 95 7.75 9.92 0.87
N ALA A 96 6.59 10.58 0.83
CA ALA A 96 5.51 10.26 -0.11
C ALA A 96 5.84 10.47 -1.60
N PHE A 97 6.90 11.22 -1.92
CA PHE A 97 7.39 11.48 -3.28
C PHE A 97 8.66 10.69 -3.62
N LYS A 98 9.18 9.89 -2.69
CA LYS A 98 10.39 9.10 -2.89
C LYS A 98 10.09 7.85 -3.71
N SER A 99 10.76 7.70 -4.85
CA SER A 99 10.80 6.44 -5.59
C SER A 99 11.74 5.45 -4.90
N LEU A 100 11.40 4.18 -4.92
CA LEU A 100 12.21 3.09 -4.38
C LEU A 100 12.35 1.97 -5.43
N PRO A 101 13.39 1.12 -5.33
CA PRO A 101 13.46 -0.11 -6.11
C PRO A 101 12.23 -0.97 -5.85
N ILE A 102 11.63 -1.48 -6.93
CA ILE A 102 10.54 -2.44 -6.84
C ILE A 102 11.14 -3.82 -6.51
N PRO A 103 10.58 -4.58 -5.56
CA PRO A 103 11.02 -5.95 -5.31
C PRO A 103 10.94 -6.81 -6.58
N ASP A 104 11.99 -7.59 -6.87
CA ASP A 104 12.11 -8.40 -8.10
C ASP A 104 10.90 -9.33 -8.31
N ASP A 105 10.37 -9.87 -7.22
CA ASP A 105 9.24 -10.78 -7.25
C ASP A 105 7.91 -10.09 -7.60
N LEU A 106 7.82 -8.75 -7.42
CA LEU A 106 6.71 -7.91 -7.85
C LEU A 106 6.89 -7.35 -9.26
N GLN A 107 8.14 -7.13 -9.69
CA GLN A 107 8.49 -6.51 -10.97
C GLN A 107 7.79 -7.20 -12.16
N LYS A 108 7.74 -8.53 -12.15
CA LYS A 108 7.08 -9.36 -13.19
C LYS A 108 5.58 -9.09 -13.40
N TYR A 109 4.92 -8.40 -12.47
CA TYR A 109 3.50 -8.01 -12.59
C TYR A 109 3.32 -6.57 -13.08
N LEU A 110 4.35 -5.73 -12.90
CA LEU A 110 4.37 -4.31 -13.20
C LEU A 110 4.98 -4.02 -14.57
N ASP A 111 5.92 -4.86 -15.00
CA ASP A 111 6.48 -4.84 -16.34
C ASP A 111 5.42 -5.22 -17.38
N LYS A 112 5.11 -4.24 -18.22
CA LYS A 112 4.55 -4.40 -19.57
C LYS A 112 4.31 -3.03 -20.20
#